data_AF-A0A7C3XDX2-F1
#
_entry.id   AF-A0A7C3XDX2-F1
#
_cell.length_a   1.000
_cell.length_b   1.000
_cell.length_c   1.000
_cell.angle_alpha   90.00
_cell.angle_beta   90.00
_cell.angle_gamma   90.00
#
_symmetry.space_group_name_H-M   'P 1'
#
loop_
_entity.id
_entity.type
_entity.pdbx_description
1 polymer ?
#
loop_
_entity_poly.entity_id
_entity_poly.type
_entity_poly.pdbx_seq_one_letter_code
_entity_poly.pdbx_strand_id
1 'polypeptide(L)'
;MELSILVALATFSGSFAAALTHEVIGHGLVGELLGHNFYAFYVSPVGESEAYIDLGQASDFEQGLVNAGGIASDILLGLLVFWLSDKQRRFAPKLLTFFWSADSLIGGSSYLAISSFTSFISGSPTGDPYWISYFLHIPLPVLAFSGLAICAAAYYFLFRKLAMLLADRIQFSNREEAFAFISSIWIFGSLLVQTISVIVENELGSKLLMAFFRSASILIMGYFASSNIRADPSRAIAPIGRRQFYAVSLVAIVSAATWLGVFGPTSREAHGIVLEEFPTYVNLRITLLENLTAIVQLAFRPGPFENAWPNLKGTNPRWEHYVEEAGRIASGMFGVEDFHILGYFTDNESFWYSGSWHADGARTVFLTIPKIRTEEMESGELALVLLDPWKPFGFIDSLNVTLNGLRLLNVTPRASIINSGAMESALWLNNSTDTSPAEYSLLLSRG
;
A
#
# COMPACT_ATOMS: atom_id res chain seq x y z
N MET A 1 32.95 -13.15 -9.62
CA MET A 1 32.64 -11.97 -8.80
C MET A 1 31.91 -10.89 -9.62
N GLU A 2 32.49 -10.39 -10.72
CA GLU A 2 31.86 -9.34 -11.54
C GLU A 2 30.43 -9.66 -12.01
N LEU A 3 30.20 -10.89 -12.48
CA LEU A 3 28.88 -11.31 -12.95
C LEU A 3 27.83 -11.36 -11.82
N SER A 4 28.21 -11.77 -10.62
CA SER A 4 27.32 -11.78 -9.45
C SER A 4 26.90 -10.36 -9.06
N ILE A 5 27.82 -9.40 -9.12
CA ILE A 5 27.53 -7.98 -8.89
C ILE A 5 26.55 -7.47 -9.97
N LEU A 6 26.81 -7.78 -11.23
CA LEU A 6 25.94 -7.38 -12.34
C LEU A 6 24.52 -7.96 -12.20
N VAL A 7 24.42 -9.23 -11.78
CA VAL A 7 23.14 -9.89 -11.49
C VAL A 7 22.45 -9.21 -10.32
N ALA A 8 23.15 -8.90 -9.22
CA ALA A 8 22.54 -8.21 -8.09
C ALA A 8 21.99 -6.82 -8.47
N LEU A 9 22.75 -6.04 -9.26
CA LEU A 9 22.30 -4.74 -9.77
C LEU A 9 21.08 -4.87 -10.70
N ALA A 10 21.06 -5.89 -11.55
CA ALA A 10 19.94 -6.17 -12.44
C ALA A 10 18.70 -6.66 -11.68
N THR A 11 18.87 -7.51 -10.66
CA THR A 11 17.79 -7.94 -9.75
C THR A 11 17.20 -6.73 -9.04
N PHE A 12 18.02 -5.87 -8.41
CA PHE A 12 17.55 -4.66 -7.74
C PHE A 12 16.73 -3.75 -8.67
N SER A 13 17.25 -3.50 -9.88
CA SER A 13 16.54 -2.69 -10.88
C SER A 13 15.25 -3.37 -11.36
N GLY A 14 15.28 -4.69 -11.52
CA GLY A 14 14.14 -5.51 -11.91
C GLY A 14 13.03 -5.48 -10.86
N SER A 15 13.39 -5.59 -9.58
CA SER A 15 12.45 -5.48 -8.46
C SER A 15 11.81 -4.11 -8.38
N PHE A 16 12.58 -3.03 -8.59
CA PHE A 16 12.01 -1.69 -8.68
C PHE A 16 10.95 -1.58 -9.80
N ALA A 17 11.27 -2.09 -10.99
CA ALA A 17 10.37 -2.05 -12.14
C ALA A 17 9.14 -2.96 -11.95
N ALA A 18 9.30 -4.10 -11.29
CA ALA A 18 8.22 -5.02 -10.95
C ALA A 18 7.25 -4.36 -9.97
N ALA A 19 7.75 -3.77 -8.88
CA ALA A 19 6.92 -3.05 -7.92
C ALA A 19 6.19 -1.85 -8.55
N LEU A 20 6.85 -1.06 -9.42
CA LEU A 20 6.16 -0.04 -10.22
C LEU A 20 5.04 -0.62 -11.08
N THR A 21 5.26 -1.78 -11.67
CA THR A 21 4.25 -2.46 -12.48
C THR A 21 3.07 -2.87 -11.60
N HIS A 22 3.34 -3.47 -10.45
CA HIS A 22 2.33 -3.93 -9.50
C HIS A 22 1.45 -2.78 -8.99
N GLU A 23 2.07 -1.73 -8.43
CA GLU A 23 1.32 -0.64 -7.81
C GLU A 23 0.67 0.28 -8.84
N VAL A 24 1.44 0.75 -9.82
CA VAL A 24 0.98 1.83 -10.72
C VAL A 24 0.14 1.27 -11.87
N ILE A 25 0.59 0.19 -12.50
CA ILE A 25 -0.13 -0.39 -13.64
C ILE A 25 -1.18 -1.39 -13.16
N GLY A 26 -0.86 -2.18 -12.12
CA GLY A 26 -1.75 -3.18 -11.58
C GLY A 26 -2.90 -2.55 -10.81
N HIS A 27 -2.63 -1.94 -9.66
CA HIS A 27 -3.69 -1.32 -8.87
C HIS A 27 -4.14 0.00 -9.49
N GLY A 28 -3.22 0.94 -9.70
CA GLY A 28 -3.53 2.32 -10.09
C GLY A 28 -4.31 2.42 -11.40
N LEU A 29 -3.75 1.92 -12.51
CA LEU A 29 -4.41 1.96 -13.81
C LEU A 29 -5.72 1.16 -13.83
N VAL A 30 -5.81 0.02 -13.15
CA VAL A 30 -7.07 -0.75 -13.08
C VAL A 30 -8.14 0.04 -12.32
N GLY A 31 -7.77 0.68 -11.20
CA GLY A 31 -8.66 1.58 -10.46
C GLY A 31 -9.20 2.71 -11.33
N GLU A 32 -8.31 3.44 -12.00
CA GLU A 32 -8.65 4.53 -12.92
C GLU A 32 -9.56 4.07 -14.07
N LEU A 33 -9.28 2.91 -14.68
CA LEU A 33 -10.12 2.34 -15.75
C LEU A 33 -11.51 1.94 -15.27
N LEU A 34 -11.68 1.65 -13.98
CA LEU A 34 -12.96 1.37 -13.34
C LEU A 34 -13.64 2.64 -12.80
N GLY A 35 -13.04 3.82 -12.99
CA GLY A 35 -13.60 5.10 -12.57
C GLY A 35 -13.29 5.50 -11.13
N HIS A 36 -12.29 4.85 -10.51
CA HIS A 36 -11.84 5.15 -9.15
C HIS A 36 -10.59 6.04 -9.17
N ASN A 37 -10.41 6.88 -8.14
CA ASN A 37 -9.30 7.83 -8.10
C ASN A 37 -8.03 7.16 -7.53
N PHE A 38 -6.96 7.07 -8.32
CA PHE A 38 -5.64 6.64 -7.88
C PHE A 38 -4.80 7.86 -7.48
N TYR A 39 -4.67 8.08 -6.18
CA TYR A 39 -4.19 9.36 -5.67
C TYR A 39 -2.76 9.31 -5.12
N ALA A 40 -2.23 8.13 -4.75
CA ALA A 40 -0.83 8.02 -4.34
C ALA A 40 -0.26 6.62 -4.54
N PHE A 41 1.07 6.53 -4.58
CA PHE A 41 1.77 5.25 -4.47
C PHE A 41 3.16 5.38 -3.87
N TYR A 42 3.62 4.28 -3.28
CA TYR A 42 4.96 4.07 -2.76
C TYR A 42 5.53 2.78 -3.36
N VAL A 43 6.79 2.84 -3.82
CA VAL A 43 7.45 1.69 -4.43
C VAL A 43 8.85 1.51 -3.84
N SER A 44 9.13 0.27 -3.42
CA SER A 44 10.44 -0.16 -2.94
C SER A 44 10.98 -1.35 -3.73
N PRO A 45 12.26 -1.35 -4.12
CA PRO A 45 12.90 -2.51 -4.74
C PRO A 45 13.25 -3.64 -3.75
N VAL A 46 13.16 -3.37 -2.45
CA VAL A 46 13.62 -4.29 -1.39
C VAL A 46 12.57 -4.54 -0.33
N GLY A 47 11.38 -3.98 -0.47
CA GLY A 47 10.45 -3.83 0.64
C GLY A 47 8.99 -3.81 0.26
N GLU A 48 8.18 -3.31 1.18
CA GLU A 48 6.77 -3.05 0.94
C GLU A 48 6.58 -2.02 -0.18
N SER A 49 5.50 -2.15 -0.93
CA SER A 49 5.02 -1.19 -1.92
C SER A 49 3.52 -1.07 -1.73
N GLU A 50 2.98 0.10 -2.02
CA GLU A 50 1.59 0.43 -1.68
C GLU A 50 1.00 1.33 -2.77
N ALA A 51 -0.22 0.99 -3.20
CA ALA A 51 -1.06 1.81 -4.05
C ALA A 51 -2.28 2.31 -3.27
N TYR A 52 -2.61 3.58 -3.44
CA TYR A 52 -3.67 4.24 -2.71
C TYR A 52 -4.75 4.69 -3.68
N ILE A 53 -5.90 4.01 -3.58
CA ILE A 53 -7.03 4.16 -4.48
C ILE A 53 -8.29 4.34 -3.64
N ASP A 54 -9.14 5.28 -4.03
CA ASP A 54 -10.46 5.43 -3.43
C ASP A 54 -11.41 4.37 -3.97
N LEU A 55 -11.74 3.40 -3.12
CA LEU A 55 -12.71 2.35 -3.44
C LEU A 55 -14.01 2.49 -2.63
N GLY A 56 -14.24 3.64 -1.99
CA GLY A 56 -15.38 3.84 -1.08
C GLY A 56 -16.76 3.76 -1.72
N GLN A 57 -16.83 3.81 -3.05
CA GLN A 57 -18.05 3.63 -3.85
C GLN A 57 -17.98 2.40 -4.77
N ALA A 58 -16.89 1.63 -4.72
CA ALA A 58 -16.67 0.49 -5.59
C ALA A 58 -17.54 -0.69 -5.15
N SER A 59 -18.16 -1.37 -6.11
CA SER A 59 -18.77 -2.67 -5.89
C SER A 59 -17.72 -3.71 -5.48
N ASP A 60 -18.14 -4.77 -4.77
CA ASP A 60 -17.25 -5.87 -4.39
C ASP A 60 -16.46 -6.39 -5.60
N PHE A 61 -17.12 -6.57 -6.74
CA PHE A 61 -16.44 -7.03 -7.96
C PHE A 61 -15.32 -6.07 -8.41
N GLU A 62 -15.56 -4.77 -8.40
CA GLU A 62 -14.54 -3.77 -8.74
C GLU A 62 -13.39 -3.76 -7.74
N GLN A 63 -13.68 -3.82 -6.44
CA GLN A 63 -12.65 -3.93 -5.40
C GLN A 63 -11.80 -5.19 -5.61
N GLY A 64 -12.44 -6.32 -5.90
CA GLY A 64 -11.76 -7.57 -6.22
C GLY A 64 -10.89 -7.48 -7.47
N LEU A 65 -11.33 -6.77 -8.52
CA LEU A 65 -10.54 -6.53 -9.73
C LEU A 65 -9.34 -5.62 -9.49
N VAL A 66 -9.50 -4.54 -8.72
CA VAL A 66 -8.39 -3.64 -8.36
C VAL A 66 -7.35 -4.39 -7.55
N ASN A 67 -7.76 -5.17 -6.54
CA ASN A 67 -6.86 -6.03 -5.77
C ASN A 67 -6.19 -7.10 -6.64
N ALA A 68 -6.90 -7.69 -7.60
CA ALA A 68 -6.30 -8.64 -8.55
C ALA A 68 -5.35 -7.97 -9.56
N GLY A 69 -5.50 -6.66 -9.78
CA GLY A 69 -4.77 -5.87 -10.77
C GLY A 69 -3.25 -5.95 -10.58
N GLY A 70 -2.76 -5.79 -9.34
CA GLY A 70 -1.34 -5.92 -8.99
C GLY A 70 -0.73 -7.22 -9.50
N ILE A 71 -1.23 -8.34 -8.98
CA ILE A 71 -0.77 -9.69 -9.32
C ILE A 71 -0.97 -10.02 -10.82
N ALA A 72 -2.10 -9.64 -11.39
CA ALA A 72 -2.38 -9.88 -12.81
C ALA A 72 -1.41 -9.11 -13.71
N SER A 73 -1.11 -7.85 -13.39
CA SER A 73 -0.16 -7.03 -14.14
C SER A 73 1.25 -7.61 -14.08
N ASP A 74 1.68 -8.06 -12.91
CA ASP A 74 2.96 -8.75 -12.72
C ASP A 74 3.08 -9.98 -13.62
N ILE A 75 2.05 -10.82 -13.65
CA ILE A 75 2.07 -12.04 -14.47
C ILE A 75 2.04 -11.69 -15.96
N LEU A 76 1.10 -10.85 -16.40
CA LEU A 76 0.91 -10.56 -17.82
C LEU A 76 2.07 -9.75 -18.41
N LEU A 77 2.50 -8.69 -17.72
CA LEU A 77 3.64 -7.88 -18.15
C LEU A 77 4.96 -8.60 -17.92
N GLY A 78 5.09 -9.40 -16.87
CA GLY A 78 6.24 -10.29 -16.68
C GLY A 78 6.41 -11.25 -17.87
N LEU A 79 5.32 -11.88 -18.34
CA LEU A 79 5.34 -12.75 -19.53
C LEU A 79 5.69 -11.96 -20.81
N LEU A 80 5.12 -10.76 -20.99
CA LEU A 80 5.42 -9.90 -22.13
C LEU A 80 6.90 -9.49 -22.15
N VAL A 81 7.42 -9.01 -21.03
CA VAL A 81 8.82 -8.58 -20.87
C VAL A 81 9.76 -9.78 -21.03
N PHE A 82 9.38 -10.96 -20.53
CA PHE A 82 10.12 -12.20 -20.76
C PHE A 82 10.23 -12.51 -22.25
N TRP A 83 9.13 -12.43 -22.99
CA TRP A 83 9.12 -12.62 -24.45
C TRP A 83 9.94 -11.55 -25.19
N LEU A 84 9.86 -10.28 -24.76
CA LEU A 84 10.66 -9.19 -25.33
C LEU A 84 12.16 -9.35 -25.06
N SER A 85 12.54 -9.94 -23.92
CA SER A 85 13.93 -10.22 -23.58
C SER A 85 14.62 -11.09 -24.65
N ASP A 86 13.87 -11.97 -25.31
CA ASP A 86 14.37 -12.83 -26.39
C ASP A 86 14.72 -12.06 -27.64
N LYS A 87 14.04 -10.94 -27.87
CA LYS A 87 14.27 -10.06 -29.02
C LYS A 87 15.48 -9.15 -28.80
N GLN A 88 15.93 -8.99 -27.56
CA GLN A 88 17.11 -8.18 -27.25
C GLN A 88 18.40 -8.87 -27.70
N ARG A 89 19.16 -8.19 -28.57
CA ARG A 89 20.46 -8.69 -29.06
C ARG A 89 21.61 -8.38 -28.11
N ARG A 90 21.51 -7.30 -27.34
CA ARG A 90 22.57 -6.82 -26.45
C ARG A 90 22.42 -7.45 -25.07
N PHE A 91 23.53 -7.87 -24.48
CA PHE A 91 23.54 -8.56 -23.18
C PHE A 91 22.93 -7.73 -22.03
N ALA A 92 23.35 -6.47 -21.87
CA ALA A 92 22.88 -5.62 -20.76
C ALA A 92 21.35 -5.40 -20.74
N PRO A 93 20.69 -4.91 -21.82
CA PRO A 93 19.23 -4.76 -21.80
C PRO A 93 18.52 -6.10 -21.64
N LYS A 94 19.05 -7.17 -22.26
CA LYS A 94 18.50 -8.52 -22.10
C LYS A 94 18.51 -8.99 -20.65
N LEU A 95 19.61 -8.75 -19.92
CA LEU A 95 19.75 -9.07 -18.51
C LEU A 95 18.78 -8.25 -17.65
N LEU A 96 18.67 -6.95 -17.89
CA LEU A 96 17.73 -6.07 -17.18
C LEU A 96 16.28 -6.50 -17.38
N THR A 97 15.86 -6.72 -18.63
CA THR A 97 14.51 -7.21 -18.93
C THR A 97 14.26 -8.61 -18.37
N PHE A 98 15.29 -9.47 -18.35
CA PHE A 98 15.18 -10.79 -17.74
C PHE A 98 14.88 -10.66 -16.25
N PHE A 99 15.63 -9.85 -15.49
CA PHE A 99 15.40 -9.72 -14.06
C PHE A 99 14.12 -8.95 -13.71
N TRP A 100 13.68 -8.00 -14.52
CA TRP A 100 12.33 -7.43 -14.41
C TRP A 100 11.27 -8.52 -14.57
N SER A 101 11.35 -9.31 -15.66
CA SER A 101 10.39 -10.41 -15.86
C SER A 101 10.46 -11.48 -14.76
N ALA A 102 11.66 -11.75 -14.25
CA ALA A 102 11.85 -12.74 -13.20
C ALA A 102 11.19 -12.29 -11.91
N ASP A 103 11.38 -11.03 -11.54
CA ASP A 103 10.81 -10.51 -10.30
C ASP A 103 9.30 -10.29 -10.39
N SER A 104 8.75 -9.83 -11.52
CA SER A 104 7.29 -9.78 -11.69
C SER A 104 6.64 -11.17 -11.69
N LEU A 105 7.20 -12.14 -12.44
CA LEU A 105 6.62 -13.49 -12.50
C LEU A 105 6.74 -14.23 -11.17
N ILE A 106 7.92 -14.23 -10.56
CA ILE A 106 8.16 -14.94 -9.29
C ILE A 106 7.56 -14.16 -8.13
N GLY A 107 7.75 -12.85 -8.08
CA GLY A 107 7.21 -11.96 -7.05
C GLY A 107 5.71 -12.05 -6.97
N GLY A 108 4.98 -11.70 -8.04
CA GLY A 108 3.52 -11.75 -8.06
C GLY A 108 2.95 -13.14 -7.77
N SER A 109 3.54 -14.22 -8.33
CA SER A 109 3.05 -15.59 -8.07
C SER A 109 3.40 -16.12 -6.67
N SER A 110 4.56 -15.77 -6.13
CA SER A 110 4.94 -16.12 -4.76
C SER A 110 4.14 -15.32 -3.73
N TYR A 111 3.84 -14.05 -4.00
CA TYR A 111 2.96 -13.22 -3.19
C TYR A 111 1.54 -13.78 -3.19
N LEU A 112 1.00 -14.15 -4.35
CA LEU A 112 -0.27 -14.87 -4.46
C LEU A 112 -0.28 -16.15 -3.61
N ALA A 113 0.80 -16.94 -3.67
CA ALA A 113 0.91 -18.19 -2.92
C ALA A 113 1.00 -17.97 -1.40
N ILE A 114 1.98 -17.18 -0.98
CA ILE A 114 2.38 -17.01 0.42
C ILE A 114 1.31 -16.23 1.18
N SER A 115 0.79 -15.14 0.62
CA SER A 115 -0.22 -14.32 1.28
C SER A 115 -1.54 -15.07 1.39
N SER A 116 -1.98 -15.79 0.35
CA SER A 116 -3.16 -16.65 0.46
C SER A 116 -3.01 -17.76 1.50
N PHE A 117 -1.86 -18.42 1.55
CA PHE A 117 -1.61 -19.49 2.54
C PHE A 117 -1.54 -18.95 3.96
N THR A 118 -0.87 -17.81 4.14
CA THR A 118 -0.78 -17.10 5.43
C THR A 118 -2.15 -16.69 5.93
N SER A 119 -2.98 -16.08 5.07
CA SER A 119 -4.36 -15.72 5.44
C SER A 119 -5.22 -16.94 5.75
N PHE A 120 -5.07 -18.01 4.99
CA PHE A 120 -5.84 -19.24 5.22
C PHE A 120 -5.52 -19.88 6.57
N ILE A 121 -4.23 -19.95 6.94
CA ILE A 121 -3.80 -20.56 8.21
C ILE A 121 -4.06 -19.65 9.40
N SER A 122 -3.77 -18.36 9.28
CA SER A 122 -3.88 -17.42 10.39
C SER A 122 -5.32 -16.96 10.63
N GLY A 123 -6.20 -17.10 9.63
CA GLY A 123 -7.53 -16.48 9.62
C GLY A 123 -7.50 -14.95 9.53
N SER A 124 -6.32 -14.35 9.33
CA SER A 124 -6.12 -12.90 9.29
C SER A 124 -5.91 -12.40 7.85
N PRO A 125 -6.44 -11.23 7.48
CA PRO A 125 -6.17 -10.61 6.19
C PRO A 125 -4.66 -10.44 5.94
N THR A 126 -4.18 -10.81 4.76
CA THR A 126 -2.77 -10.65 4.37
C THR A 126 -2.69 -10.35 2.88
N GLY A 127 -2.35 -9.10 2.56
CA GLY A 127 -2.19 -8.63 1.19
C GLY A 127 -3.44 -8.76 0.31
N ASP A 128 -3.27 -8.46 -0.97
CA ASP A 128 -4.31 -8.50 -1.99
C ASP A 128 -4.98 -9.87 -2.13
N PRO A 129 -4.27 -11.02 -2.02
CA PRO A 129 -4.91 -12.32 -2.19
C PRO A 129 -6.04 -12.60 -1.20
N TYR A 130 -6.00 -12.01 -0.01
CA TYR A 130 -7.13 -12.04 0.91
C TYR A 130 -8.34 -11.29 0.34
N TRP A 131 -8.14 -10.06 -0.11
CA TRP A 131 -9.20 -9.20 -0.63
C TRP A 131 -9.77 -9.73 -1.96
N ILE A 132 -8.94 -10.28 -2.84
CA ILE A 132 -9.37 -11.02 -4.03
C ILE A 132 -10.29 -12.17 -3.63
N SER A 133 -9.90 -12.96 -2.63
CA SER A 133 -10.70 -14.08 -2.14
C SER A 133 -12.04 -13.62 -1.58
N TYR A 134 -12.02 -12.57 -0.75
CA TYR A 134 -13.20 -12.01 -0.11
C TYR A 134 -14.20 -11.47 -1.15
N PHE A 135 -13.74 -10.56 -2.01
CA PHE A 135 -14.59 -9.82 -2.95
C PHE A 135 -14.99 -10.61 -4.20
N LEU A 136 -14.10 -11.44 -4.75
CA LEU A 136 -14.40 -12.27 -5.93
C LEU A 136 -14.90 -13.67 -5.56
N HIS A 137 -15.02 -13.96 -4.25
CA HIS A 137 -15.45 -15.25 -3.72
C HIS A 137 -14.62 -16.44 -4.22
N ILE A 138 -13.33 -16.23 -4.49
CA ILE A 138 -12.40 -17.29 -4.89
C ILE A 138 -11.75 -17.87 -3.62
N PRO A 139 -11.83 -19.17 -3.33
CA PRO A 139 -11.24 -19.72 -2.11
C PRO A 139 -9.72 -19.48 -2.02
N LEU A 140 -9.23 -19.03 -0.86
CA LEU A 140 -7.78 -18.85 -0.59
C LEU A 140 -6.91 -20.04 -0.99
N PRO A 141 -7.30 -21.31 -0.75
CA PRO A 141 -6.50 -22.46 -1.20
C PRO A 141 -6.33 -22.51 -2.72
N VAL A 142 -7.34 -22.12 -3.50
CA VAL A 142 -7.26 -22.10 -4.97
C VAL A 142 -6.24 -21.06 -5.43
N LEU A 143 -6.26 -19.87 -4.84
CA LEU A 143 -5.27 -18.82 -5.11
C LEU A 143 -3.86 -19.30 -4.72
N ALA A 144 -3.72 -19.89 -3.53
CA ALA A 144 -2.44 -20.38 -3.02
C ALA A 144 -1.80 -21.43 -3.97
N PHE A 145 -2.57 -22.46 -4.35
CA PHE A 145 -2.08 -23.51 -5.26
C PHE A 145 -1.82 -22.98 -6.68
N SER A 146 -2.62 -22.02 -7.15
CA SER A 146 -2.38 -21.37 -8.44
C SER A 146 -1.07 -20.58 -8.44
N GLY A 147 -0.84 -19.80 -7.38
CA GLY A 147 0.43 -19.09 -7.16
C GLY A 147 1.63 -20.04 -7.14
N LEU A 148 1.55 -21.14 -6.38
CA LEU A 148 2.62 -22.16 -6.34
C LEU A 148 2.91 -22.78 -7.70
N ALA A 149 1.86 -23.13 -8.46
CA ALA A 149 2.01 -23.73 -9.79
C ALA A 149 2.66 -22.76 -10.79
N ILE A 150 2.21 -21.51 -10.80
CA ILE A 150 2.78 -20.45 -11.66
C ILE A 150 4.22 -20.16 -11.25
N CYS A 151 4.50 -20.06 -9.95
CA CYS A 151 5.83 -19.80 -9.42
C CYS A 151 6.82 -20.92 -9.78
N ALA A 152 6.42 -22.19 -9.62
CA ALA A 152 7.23 -23.34 -10.01
C ALA A 152 7.53 -23.35 -11.53
N ALA A 153 6.51 -23.09 -12.36
CA ALA A 153 6.69 -22.96 -13.80
C ALA A 153 7.63 -21.80 -14.16
N ALA A 154 7.44 -20.64 -13.54
CA ALA A 154 8.28 -19.46 -13.74
C ALA A 154 9.75 -19.76 -13.40
N TYR A 155 10.03 -20.32 -12.21
CA TYR A 155 11.40 -20.72 -11.84
C TYR A 155 12.00 -21.69 -12.85
N TYR A 156 11.26 -22.71 -13.29
CA TYR A 156 11.76 -23.68 -14.27
C TYR A 156 12.16 -22.99 -15.59
N PHE A 157 11.29 -22.16 -16.17
CA PHE A 157 11.57 -21.50 -17.45
C PHE A 157 12.62 -20.39 -17.33
N LEU A 158 12.56 -19.58 -16.28
CA LEU A 158 13.53 -18.51 -16.00
C LEU A 158 14.92 -19.09 -15.74
N PHE A 159 15.03 -20.21 -15.03
CA PHE A 159 16.32 -20.88 -14.80
C PHE A 159 16.96 -21.31 -16.13
N ARG A 160 16.19 -21.97 -17.01
CA ARG A 160 16.66 -22.34 -18.34
C ARG A 160 17.08 -21.12 -19.13
N LYS A 161 16.30 -20.04 -19.03
CA LYS A 161 16.59 -18.81 -19.76
C LYS A 161 17.85 -18.12 -19.25
N LEU A 162 18.05 -18.07 -17.95
CA LEU A 162 19.26 -17.55 -17.32
C LEU A 162 20.49 -18.36 -17.74
N ALA A 163 20.38 -19.69 -17.76
CA ALA A 163 21.44 -20.56 -18.27
C ALA A 163 21.81 -20.23 -19.72
N MET A 164 20.83 -20.07 -20.60
CA MET A 164 21.08 -19.67 -21.99
C MET A 164 21.66 -18.26 -22.12
N LEU A 165 21.25 -17.33 -21.25
CA LEU A 165 21.76 -15.96 -21.22
C LEU A 165 23.23 -15.91 -20.77
N LEU A 166 23.61 -16.78 -19.83
CA LEU A 166 24.95 -16.83 -19.25
C LEU A 166 25.90 -17.80 -19.97
N ALA A 167 25.40 -18.67 -20.85
CA ALA A 167 26.20 -19.64 -21.59
C ALA A 167 27.31 -19.01 -22.46
N ASP A 168 27.17 -17.75 -22.88
CA ASP A 168 28.21 -17.03 -23.62
C ASP A 168 29.23 -16.30 -22.72
N ARG A 169 29.06 -16.43 -21.40
CA ARG A 169 29.84 -15.76 -20.34
C ARG A 169 30.47 -16.73 -19.35
N ILE A 170 29.92 -17.93 -19.26
CA ILE A 170 30.37 -19.00 -18.38
C ILE A 170 30.39 -20.28 -19.21
N GLN A 171 31.54 -20.95 -19.22
CA GLN A 171 31.68 -22.28 -19.78
C GLN A 171 31.32 -23.29 -18.69
N PHE A 172 30.38 -24.18 -19.00
CA PHE A 172 30.06 -25.33 -18.17
C PHE A 172 30.28 -26.61 -18.97
N SER A 173 30.99 -27.56 -18.38
CA SER A 173 31.42 -28.81 -19.03
C SER A 173 30.33 -29.88 -19.00
N ASN A 174 29.44 -29.79 -18.01
CA ASN A 174 28.37 -30.76 -17.76
C ASN A 174 27.15 -30.06 -17.13
N ARG A 175 26.09 -30.84 -16.90
CA ARG A 175 24.83 -30.37 -16.31
C ARG A 175 25.02 -29.92 -14.87
N GLU A 176 25.80 -30.67 -14.10
CA GLU A 176 26.03 -30.44 -12.68
C GLU A 176 26.72 -29.09 -12.45
N GLU A 177 27.72 -28.77 -13.27
CA GLU A 177 28.38 -27.47 -13.30
C GLU A 177 27.40 -26.36 -13.68
N ALA A 178 26.61 -26.54 -14.74
CA ALA A 178 25.60 -25.55 -15.14
C ALA A 178 24.60 -25.29 -14.00
N PHE A 179 24.09 -26.34 -13.37
CA PHE A 179 23.19 -26.23 -12.23
C PHE A 179 23.83 -25.48 -11.06
N ALA A 180 25.04 -25.88 -10.66
CA ALA A 180 25.76 -25.28 -9.54
C ALA A 180 26.06 -23.80 -9.79
N PHE A 181 26.57 -23.45 -10.97
CA PHE A 181 26.91 -22.07 -11.32
C PHE A 181 25.68 -21.16 -11.40
N ILE A 182 24.64 -21.58 -12.12
CA ILE A 182 23.44 -20.75 -12.30
C ILE A 182 22.71 -20.57 -10.97
N SER A 183 22.56 -21.64 -10.18
CA SER A 183 21.95 -21.55 -8.85
C SER A 183 22.75 -20.64 -7.94
N SER A 184 24.08 -20.79 -7.91
CA SER A 184 24.94 -19.94 -7.07
C SER A 184 24.81 -18.48 -7.46
N ILE A 185 24.92 -18.15 -8.75
CA ILE A 185 24.84 -16.76 -9.21
C ILE A 185 23.48 -16.14 -8.88
N TRP A 186 22.40 -16.88 -9.09
CA TRP A 186 21.06 -16.36 -8.82
C TRP A 186 20.85 -16.18 -7.31
N ILE A 187 21.18 -17.20 -6.50
CA ILE A 187 21.05 -17.16 -5.03
C ILE A 187 21.89 -16.02 -4.45
N PHE A 188 23.19 -15.92 -4.81
CA PHE A 188 24.05 -14.84 -4.31
C PHE A 188 23.55 -13.45 -4.75
N GLY A 189 23.06 -13.33 -5.99
CA GLY A 189 22.46 -12.11 -6.49
C GLY A 189 21.23 -11.68 -5.69
N SER A 190 20.32 -12.62 -5.41
CA SER A 190 19.13 -12.35 -4.61
C SER A 190 19.43 -12.10 -3.13
N LEU A 191 20.42 -12.80 -2.56
CA LEU A 191 20.83 -12.63 -1.16
C LEU A 191 21.37 -11.23 -0.90
N LEU A 192 22.07 -10.63 -1.86
CA LEU A 192 22.56 -9.25 -1.71
C LEU A 192 21.39 -8.26 -1.60
N VAL A 193 20.38 -8.40 -2.46
CA VAL A 193 19.17 -7.56 -2.42
C VAL A 193 18.39 -7.78 -1.11
N GLN A 194 18.25 -9.03 -0.67
CA GLN A 194 17.59 -9.36 0.61
C GLN A 194 18.36 -8.87 1.83
N THR A 195 19.69 -8.83 1.77
CA THR A 195 20.50 -8.27 2.87
C THR A 195 20.22 -6.77 3.00
N ILE A 196 20.10 -6.05 1.88
CA ILE A 196 19.70 -4.63 1.89
C ILE A 196 18.29 -4.48 2.47
N SER A 197 17.34 -5.33 2.06
CA SER A 197 15.98 -5.37 2.62
C SER A 197 15.99 -5.52 4.15
N VAL A 198 16.73 -6.50 4.68
CA VAL A 198 16.86 -6.73 6.13
C VAL A 198 17.42 -5.53 6.87
N ILE A 199 18.45 -4.88 6.30
CA ILE A 199 19.07 -3.70 6.91
C ILE A 199 18.08 -2.52 6.96
N VAL A 200 17.27 -2.36 5.91
CA VAL A 200 16.36 -1.23 5.75
C VAL A 200 15.07 -1.40 6.55
N GLU A 201 14.45 -2.59 6.51
CA GLU A 201 13.15 -2.83 7.13
C GLU A 201 13.24 -3.42 8.55
N ASN A 202 14.44 -3.85 8.97
CA ASN A 202 14.68 -4.46 10.28
C ASN A 202 13.84 -5.74 10.54
N GLU A 203 13.45 -6.45 9.48
CA GLU A 203 12.66 -7.68 9.54
C GLU A 203 13.48 -8.95 9.28
N LEU A 204 14.41 -9.29 10.16
CA LEU A 204 15.31 -10.41 9.92
C LEU A 204 14.57 -11.75 9.70
N GLY A 205 13.53 -12.04 10.48
CA GLY A 205 12.84 -13.33 10.48
C GLY A 205 12.10 -13.65 9.17
N SER A 206 11.18 -12.75 8.75
CA SER A 206 10.37 -12.91 7.54
C SER A 206 11.26 -13.01 6.30
N LYS A 207 12.26 -12.12 6.18
CA LYS A 207 13.17 -12.06 5.02
C LYS A 207 14.09 -13.27 4.93
N LEU A 208 14.60 -13.80 6.05
CA LEU A 208 15.39 -15.04 6.04
C LEU A 208 14.54 -16.23 5.60
N LEU A 209 13.27 -16.30 6.03
CA LEU A 209 12.37 -17.36 5.60
C LEU A 209 12.08 -17.27 4.09
N MET A 210 11.82 -16.07 3.57
CA MET A 210 11.67 -15.84 2.13
C MET A 210 12.95 -16.18 1.36
N ALA A 211 14.13 -15.82 1.88
CA ALA A 211 15.43 -16.19 1.33
C ALA A 211 15.59 -17.71 1.20
N PHE A 212 15.22 -18.43 2.25
CA PHE A 212 15.28 -19.88 2.30
C PHE A 212 14.36 -20.51 1.24
N PHE A 213 13.08 -20.11 1.19
CA PHE A 213 12.13 -20.65 0.20
C PHE A 213 12.48 -20.30 -1.24
N ARG A 214 12.96 -19.07 -1.50
CA ARG A 214 13.48 -18.65 -2.82
C ARG A 214 14.67 -19.52 -3.23
N SER A 215 15.62 -19.72 -2.32
CA SER A 215 16.80 -20.56 -2.58
C SER A 215 16.41 -22.02 -2.81
N ALA A 216 15.53 -22.59 -1.99
CA ALA A 216 15.03 -23.95 -2.16
C ALA A 216 14.31 -24.12 -3.51
N SER A 217 13.48 -23.16 -3.90
CA SER A 217 12.77 -23.18 -5.19
C SER A 217 13.74 -23.11 -6.37
N ILE A 218 14.76 -22.25 -6.31
CA ILE A 218 15.84 -22.18 -7.31
C ILE A 218 16.56 -23.53 -7.41
N LEU A 219 16.89 -24.16 -6.28
CA LEU A 219 17.60 -25.45 -6.28
C LEU A 219 16.74 -26.59 -6.85
N ILE A 220 15.49 -26.72 -6.41
CA ILE A 220 14.61 -27.80 -6.86
C ILE A 220 14.24 -27.61 -8.33
N MET A 221 13.72 -26.43 -8.70
CA MET A 221 13.32 -26.17 -10.09
C MET A 221 14.53 -26.07 -11.02
N GLY A 222 15.65 -25.54 -10.54
CA GLY A 222 16.93 -25.51 -11.26
C GLY A 222 17.47 -26.89 -11.53
N TYR A 223 17.34 -27.82 -10.59
CA TYR A 223 17.72 -29.22 -10.80
C TYR A 223 16.91 -29.84 -11.93
N PHE A 224 15.59 -29.67 -11.94
CA PHE A 224 14.75 -30.15 -13.04
C PHE A 224 15.03 -29.42 -14.37
N ALA A 225 15.18 -28.10 -14.34
CA ALA A 225 15.49 -27.29 -15.51
C ALA A 225 16.83 -27.68 -16.16
N SER A 226 17.84 -28.00 -15.35
CA SER A 226 19.18 -28.34 -15.82
C SER A 226 19.23 -29.65 -16.62
N SER A 227 18.27 -30.55 -16.44
CA SER A 227 18.19 -31.81 -17.21
C SER A 227 18.12 -31.59 -18.72
N ASN A 228 17.69 -30.41 -19.15
CA ASN A 228 17.53 -30.05 -20.56
C ASN A 228 18.60 -29.05 -21.05
N ILE A 229 19.62 -28.74 -20.24
CA ILE A 229 20.71 -27.86 -20.65
C ILE A 229 21.75 -28.70 -21.39
N ARG A 230 22.05 -28.32 -22.64
CA ARG A 230 23.16 -28.91 -23.40
C ARG A 230 24.45 -28.18 -23.06
N ALA A 231 25.42 -28.90 -22.50
CA ALA A 231 26.76 -28.36 -22.29
C ALA A 231 27.48 -28.21 -23.65
N ASP A 232 28.19 -27.10 -23.80
CA ASP A 232 29.07 -26.85 -24.94
C ASP A 232 30.44 -26.43 -24.42
N PRO A 233 31.32 -27.40 -24.10
CA PRO A 233 32.64 -27.13 -23.55
C PRO A 233 33.58 -26.49 -24.58
N SER A 234 33.18 -26.31 -25.83
CA SER A 234 34.00 -25.68 -26.86
C SER A 234 33.68 -24.21 -27.10
N ARG A 235 32.65 -23.68 -26.42
CA ARG A 235 32.16 -22.32 -26.62
C ARG A 235 33.15 -21.28 -26.09
N ALA A 236 33.50 -20.31 -26.94
CA ALA A 236 34.32 -19.17 -26.54
C ALA A 236 33.59 -18.28 -25.53
N ILE A 237 34.25 -18.00 -24.41
CA ILE A 237 33.74 -17.08 -23.38
C ILE A 237 33.96 -15.65 -23.84
N ALA A 238 32.87 -14.89 -24.01
CA ALA A 238 32.98 -13.46 -24.27
C ALA A 238 33.01 -12.68 -22.95
N PRO A 239 33.97 -11.76 -22.74
CA PRO A 239 34.06 -10.99 -21.50
C PRO A 239 32.89 -10.01 -21.36
N ILE A 240 32.57 -9.63 -20.12
CA ILE A 240 31.62 -8.54 -19.86
C ILE A 240 32.31 -7.23 -20.25
N GLY A 241 31.82 -6.59 -21.31
CA GLY A 241 32.37 -5.32 -21.75
C GLY A 241 32.08 -4.22 -20.74
N ARG A 242 33.03 -3.29 -20.51
CA ARG A 242 32.87 -2.16 -19.59
C ARG A 242 31.57 -1.36 -19.84
N ARG A 243 31.19 -1.17 -21.11
CA ARG A 243 29.94 -0.51 -21.50
C ARG A 243 28.69 -1.22 -20.98
N GLN A 244 28.70 -2.56 -20.94
CA GLN A 244 27.58 -3.35 -20.43
C GLN A 244 27.47 -3.21 -18.91
N PHE A 245 28.61 -3.26 -18.21
CA PHE A 245 28.67 -3.02 -16.79
C PHE A 245 28.15 -1.63 -16.43
N TYR A 246 28.66 -0.58 -17.07
CA TYR A 246 28.20 0.80 -16.83
C TYR A 246 26.72 1.00 -17.13
N ALA A 247 26.17 0.34 -18.17
CA ALA A 247 24.74 0.43 -18.46
C ALA A 247 23.87 -0.16 -17.34
N VAL A 248 24.22 -1.36 -16.83
CA VAL A 248 23.47 -1.98 -15.72
C VAL A 248 23.64 -1.17 -14.43
N SER A 249 24.86 -0.73 -14.12
CA SER A 249 25.11 0.11 -12.95
C SER A 249 24.35 1.44 -13.02
N LEU A 250 24.27 2.08 -14.19
CA LEU A 250 23.54 3.33 -14.35
C LEU A 250 22.05 3.14 -14.07
N VAL A 251 21.43 2.06 -14.57
CA VAL A 251 20.02 1.77 -14.29
C VAL A 251 19.81 1.53 -12.79
N ALA A 252 20.66 0.74 -12.15
CA ALA A 252 20.57 0.50 -10.71
C ALA A 252 20.75 1.78 -9.88
N ILE A 253 21.67 2.68 -10.28
CA ILE A 253 21.86 3.99 -9.63
C ILE A 253 20.62 4.85 -9.81
N VAL A 254 20.02 4.90 -11.00
CA VAL A 254 18.79 5.65 -11.25
C VAL A 254 17.63 5.08 -10.42
N SER A 255 17.49 3.75 -10.37
CA SER A 255 16.49 3.09 -9.52
C SER A 255 16.70 3.42 -8.04
N ALA A 256 17.94 3.33 -7.53
CA ALA A 256 18.25 3.63 -6.14
C ALA A 256 18.04 5.12 -5.80
N ALA A 257 18.45 6.03 -6.70
CA ALA A 257 18.25 7.46 -6.52
C ALA A 257 16.77 7.84 -6.57
N THR A 258 15.98 7.19 -7.44
CA THR A 258 14.53 7.39 -7.50
C THR A 258 13.87 6.85 -6.24
N TRP A 259 14.19 5.61 -5.84
CA TRP A 259 13.68 5.03 -4.60
C TRP A 259 14.02 5.88 -3.38
N LEU A 260 15.29 6.15 -3.10
CA LEU A 260 15.69 6.88 -1.90
C LEU A 260 15.31 8.37 -1.95
N GLY A 261 15.37 8.99 -3.13
CA GLY A 261 15.15 10.43 -3.29
C GLY A 261 13.68 10.82 -3.43
N VAL A 262 12.88 10.01 -4.16
CA VAL A 262 11.45 10.28 -4.39
C VAL A 262 10.60 9.55 -3.36
N PHE A 263 10.88 8.27 -3.11
CA PHE A 263 10.00 7.44 -2.30
C PHE A 263 10.40 7.38 -0.84
N GLY A 264 11.70 7.37 -0.51
CA GLY A 264 12.20 7.08 0.84
C GLY A 264 12.51 5.59 1.03
N PRO A 265 13.29 5.21 2.05
CA PRO A 265 13.77 3.83 2.22
C PRO A 265 12.71 2.86 2.76
N THR A 266 11.68 3.35 3.46
CA THR A 266 10.59 2.53 4.03
C THR A 266 9.24 3.21 3.80
N SER A 267 8.15 2.45 3.86
CA SER A 267 6.77 3.00 3.80
C SER A 267 6.51 4.05 4.89
N ARG A 268 7.13 3.90 6.07
CA ARG A 268 7.02 4.85 7.19
C ARG A 268 7.78 6.14 6.99
N GLU A 269 8.92 6.08 6.31
CA GLU A 269 9.72 7.24 5.94
C GLU A 269 9.35 7.74 4.52
N ALA A 270 8.23 7.25 3.98
CA ALA A 270 7.91 7.48 2.59
C ALA A 270 7.49 8.92 2.35
N HIS A 271 8.01 9.49 1.26
CA HIS A 271 7.50 10.74 0.69
C HIS A 271 6.48 10.49 -0.42
N GLY A 272 6.46 9.26 -0.97
CA GLY A 272 5.50 8.80 -1.98
C GLY A 272 5.48 9.64 -3.26
N ILE A 273 4.70 9.21 -4.25
CA ILE A 273 4.19 10.14 -5.26
C ILE A 273 2.72 10.31 -4.95
N VAL A 274 2.35 11.52 -4.51
CA VAL A 274 0.95 11.91 -4.38
C VAL A 274 0.53 12.62 -5.66
N LEU A 275 -0.39 12.02 -6.39
CA LEU A 275 -0.99 12.53 -7.61
C LEU A 275 -2.12 13.51 -7.29
N GLU A 276 -2.92 13.19 -6.26
CA GLU A 276 -4.06 14.00 -5.83
C GLU A 276 -4.23 13.99 -4.31
N GLU A 277 -4.85 15.04 -3.76
CA GLU A 277 -5.20 15.08 -2.33
C GLU A 277 -6.43 14.20 -2.05
N PHE A 278 -6.35 13.37 -1.00
CA PHE A 278 -7.45 12.51 -0.57
C PHE A 278 -7.73 12.66 0.93
N PRO A 279 -8.98 12.81 1.38
CA PRO A 279 -9.36 12.90 2.79
C PRO A 279 -9.23 11.53 3.46
N THR A 280 -8.06 11.23 4.01
CA THR A 280 -7.82 9.93 4.65
C THR A 280 -8.15 9.95 6.13
N TYR A 281 -7.95 11.09 6.81
CA TYR A 281 -8.25 11.27 8.23
C TYR A 281 -9.09 12.52 8.43
N VAL A 282 -9.93 12.53 9.48
CA VAL A 282 -10.62 13.74 9.91
C VAL A 282 -10.52 13.93 11.42
N ASN A 283 -10.47 15.20 11.79
CA ASN A 283 -10.80 15.67 13.13
C ASN A 283 -12.16 16.37 13.10
N LEU A 284 -13.05 15.96 14.00
CA LEU A 284 -14.38 16.55 14.14
C LEU A 284 -14.41 17.49 15.35
N ARG A 285 -14.96 18.69 15.12
CA ARG A 285 -15.39 19.58 16.19
C ARG A 285 -16.87 19.91 15.99
N ILE A 286 -17.67 19.64 17.00
CA ILE A 286 -19.11 19.87 17.02
C ILE A 286 -19.40 20.92 18.07
N THR A 287 -20.08 21.99 17.71
CA THR A 287 -20.71 22.93 18.66
C THR A 287 -22.20 22.72 18.62
N LEU A 288 -22.77 22.20 19.71
CA LEU A 288 -24.20 21.92 19.83
C LEU A 288 -24.89 23.01 20.63
N LEU A 289 -25.87 23.65 20.01
CA LEU A 289 -26.67 24.73 20.61
C LEU A 289 -27.88 24.16 21.35
N GLU A 290 -28.47 24.96 22.25
CA GLU A 290 -29.65 24.58 23.06
C GLU A 290 -30.85 24.12 22.21
N ASN A 291 -31.01 24.70 21.01
CA ASN A 291 -32.06 24.34 20.06
C ASN A 291 -31.75 23.07 19.24
N LEU A 292 -30.67 22.36 19.56
CA LEU A 292 -30.17 21.17 18.88
C LEU A 292 -29.65 21.42 17.45
N THR A 293 -29.41 22.67 17.08
CA THR A 293 -28.60 23.00 15.91
C THR A 293 -27.14 22.68 16.20
N ALA A 294 -26.48 21.96 15.31
CA ALA A 294 -25.06 21.68 15.39
C ALA A 294 -24.29 22.49 14.34
N ILE A 295 -23.15 23.06 14.77
CA ILE A 295 -22.12 23.61 13.88
C ILE A 295 -20.97 22.61 13.90
N VAL A 296 -20.68 22.01 12.76
CA VAL A 296 -19.67 20.95 12.63
C VAL A 296 -18.53 21.47 11.77
N GLN A 297 -17.33 21.33 12.30
CA GLN A 297 -16.09 21.55 11.60
C GLN A 297 -15.42 20.20 11.38
N LEU A 298 -15.16 19.87 10.12
CA LEU A 298 -14.48 18.68 9.65
C LEU A 298 -13.12 19.12 9.11
N ALA A 299 -12.05 18.71 9.78
CA ALA A 299 -10.69 19.03 9.36
C ALA A 299 -10.00 17.77 8.84
N PHE A 300 -9.86 17.71 7.53
CA PHE A 300 -9.31 16.58 6.81
C PHE A 300 -7.81 16.69 6.63
N ARG A 301 -7.18 15.52 6.60
CA ARG A 301 -5.75 15.36 6.38
C ARG A 301 -5.47 14.33 5.28
N PRO A 302 -4.51 14.57 4.38
CA PRO A 302 -4.00 13.52 3.51
C PRO A 302 -3.31 12.45 4.36
N GLY A 303 -3.48 11.19 3.97
CA GLY A 303 -3.20 10.00 4.75
C GLY A 303 -1.76 9.75 5.22
N PRO A 304 -1.26 8.50 5.15
CA PRO A 304 0.01 8.11 5.77
C PRO A 304 1.24 8.86 5.23
N PHE A 305 1.08 9.66 4.17
CA PHE A 305 2.09 10.54 3.59
C PHE A 305 2.16 11.91 4.26
N GLU A 306 2.33 11.89 5.59
CA GLU A 306 2.53 13.09 6.41
C GLU A 306 3.56 14.05 5.79
N ASN A 307 4.64 13.49 5.25
CA ASN A 307 5.76 14.23 4.68
C ASN A 307 5.48 14.83 3.28
N ALA A 308 4.41 14.39 2.59
CA ALA A 308 4.00 14.95 1.31
C ALA A 308 3.15 16.22 1.48
N TRP A 309 2.58 16.44 2.66
CA TRP A 309 1.68 17.56 2.94
C TRP A 309 2.29 18.95 2.67
N PRO A 310 3.58 19.24 2.98
CA PRO A 310 4.21 20.50 2.60
C PRO A 310 4.19 20.78 1.09
N ASN A 311 4.20 19.74 0.25
CA ASN A 311 4.11 19.87 -1.21
C ASN A 311 2.66 20.05 -1.68
N LEU A 312 1.71 19.39 -1.02
CA LEU A 312 0.29 19.42 -1.37
C LEU A 312 -0.40 20.70 -0.88
N LYS A 313 -0.02 21.22 0.30
CA LYS A 313 -0.72 22.35 0.94
C LYS A 313 -0.82 23.60 0.07
N GLY A 314 0.16 23.81 -0.83
CA GLY A 314 0.21 24.93 -1.78
C GLY A 314 -0.49 24.69 -3.13
N THR A 315 -1.05 23.51 -3.36
CA THR A 315 -1.84 23.20 -4.55
C THR A 315 -3.32 23.58 -4.35
N ASN A 316 -4.09 23.69 -5.44
CA ASN A 316 -5.53 23.86 -5.34
C ASN A 316 -6.16 22.52 -4.97
N PRO A 317 -6.72 22.37 -3.75
CA PRO A 317 -7.35 21.11 -3.36
C PRO A 317 -8.61 20.85 -4.18
N ARG A 318 -8.95 19.57 -4.38
CA ARG A 318 -10.23 19.15 -4.98
C ARG A 318 -11.34 19.32 -3.95
N TRP A 319 -11.74 20.57 -3.68
CA TRP A 319 -12.72 20.90 -2.64
C TRP A 319 -14.06 20.17 -2.78
N GLU A 320 -14.49 19.88 -4.02
CA GLU A 320 -15.68 19.10 -4.30
C GLU A 320 -15.67 17.77 -3.54
N HIS A 321 -14.53 17.07 -3.54
CA HIS A 321 -14.39 15.78 -2.89
C HIS A 321 -14.41 15.89 -1.35
N TYR A 322 -13.75 16.90 -0.78
CA TYR A 322 -13.84 17.19 0.67
C TYR A 322 -15.26 17.55 1.12
N VAL A 323 -16.01 18.26 0.28
CA VAL A 323 -17.41 18.64 0.53
C VAL A 323 -18.33 17.43 0.42
N GLU A 324 -18.13 16.56 -0.58
CA GLU A 324 -18.87 15.30 -0.73
C GLU A 324 -18.63 14.38 0.47
N GLU A 325 -17.37 14.20 0.88
CA GLU A 325 -17.03 13.39 2.04
C GLU A 325 -17.59 14.00 3.34
N ALA A 326 -17.56 15.33 3.48
CA ALA A 326 -18.22 16.02 4.58
C ALA A 326 -19.74 15.75 4.63
N GLY A 327 -20.40 15.70 3.47
CA GLY A 327 -21.80 15.32 3.37
C GLY A 327 -22.08 13.87 3.74
N ARG A 328 -21.20 12.94 3.33
CA ARG A 328 -21.27 11.53 3.74
C ARG A 328 -21.10 11.37 5.23
N ILE A 329 -20.14 12.06 5.84
CA ILE A 329 -19.94 12.07 7.30
C ILE A 329 -21.18 12.63 7.98
N ALA A 330 -21.72 13.75 7.50
CA ALA A 330 -22.89 14.35 8.11
C ALA A 330 -24.09 13.38 8.08
N SER A 331 -24.31 12.74 6.94
CA SER A 331 -25.39 11.77 6.74
C SER A 331 -25.21 10.51 7.58
N GLY A 332 -24.02 9.93 7.57
CA GLY A 332 -23.71 8.69 8.29
C GLY A 332 -23.62 8.87 9.80
N MET A 333 -22.92 9.91 10.28
CA MET A 333 -22.68 10.13 11.70
C MET A 333 -23.91 10.65 12.44
N PHE A 334 -24.62 11.61 11.85
CA PHE A 334 -25.74 12.28 12.51
C PHE A 334 -27.10 11.74 12.07
N GLY A 335 -27.15 10.90 11.03
CA GLY A 335 -28.39 10.35 10.49
C GLY A 335 -29.30 11.42 9.91
N VAL A 336 -28.75 12.48 9.32
CA VAL A 336 -29.49 13.61 8.74
C VAL A 336 -29.10 13.85 7.29
N GLU A 337 -30.08 14.09 6.43
CA GLU A 337 -29.84 14.53 5.05
C GLU A 337 -29.86 16.07 4.93
N ASP A 338 -30.47 16.76 5.90
CA ASP A 338 -30.58 18.21 5.92
C ASP A 338 -29.38 18.85 6.64
N PHE A 339 -28.42 19.32 5.85
CA PHE A 339 -27.28 20.11 6.31
C PHE A 339 -26.93 21.20 5.29
N HIS A 340 -26.23 22.23 5.74
CA HIS A 340 -25.72 23.29 4.87
C HIS A 340 -24.22 23.46 5.04
N ILE A 341 -23.48 23.42 3.94
CA ILE A 341 -22.07 23.78 3.92
C ILE A 341 -21.98 25.30 4.11
N LEU A 342 -21.37 25.73 5.21
CA LEU A 342 -21.16 27.15 5.53
C LEU A 342 -19.94 27.71 4.80
N GLY A 343 -18.94 26.87 4.55
CA GLY A 343 -17.72 27.23 3.85
C GLY A 343 -16.64 26.18 4.01
N TYR A 344 -15.55 26.35 3.28
CA TYR A 344 -14.36 25.51 3.38
C TYR A 344 -13.12 26.37 3.15
N PHE A 345 -12.00 25.99 3.79
CA PHE A 345 -10.73 26.67 3.63
C PHE A 345 -9.56 25.79 4.05
N THR A 346 -8.38 26.15 3.54
CA THR A 346 -7.12 25.59 4.02
C THR A 346 -6.71 26.26 5.31
N ASP A 347 -6.73 25.52 6.41
CA ASP A 347 -6.11 25.94 7.66
C ASP A 347 -4.61 25.67 7.56
N ASN A 348 -3.77 26.68 7.79
CA ASN A 348 -2.31 26.56 7.75
C ASN A 348 -1.66 26.72 9.14
N GLU A 349 -2.45 27.05 10.17
CA GLU A 349 -1.93 27.59 11.43
C GLU A 349 -2.35 26.79 12.66
N SER A 350 -3.48 26.09 12.61
CA SER A 350 -3.95 25.32 13.76
C SER A 350 -3.03 24.13 14.04
N PHE A 351 -2.66 23.97 15.31
CA PHE A 351 -1.98 22.78 15.83
C PHE A 351 -3.02 21.73 16.22
N TRP A 352 -2.79 20.48 15.80
CA TRP A 352 -3.70 19.34 16.00
C TRP A 352 -3.03 18.28 16.88
N TYR A 353 -3.80 17.55 17.71
CA TYR A 353 -3.25 16.69 18.77
C TYR A 353 -3.58 15.20 18.60
N SER A 354 -2.52 14.39 18.46
CA SER A 354 -2.31 13.05 19.06
C SER A 354 -0.80 12.69 19.07
N GLY A 355 0.06 13.55 19.62
CA GLY A 355 1.46 13.20 19.92
C GLY A 355 2.46 13.13 18.74
N SER A 356 2.02 13.13 17.49
CA SER A 356 2.86 13.39 16.31
C SER A 356 2.51 14.74 15.69
N TRP A 357 3.53 15.58 15.51
CA TRP A 357 3.41 17.01 15.27
C TRP A 357 3.18 17.29 13.78
N HIS A 358 2.13 18.03 13.43
CA HIS A 358 2.02 18.65 12.10
C HIS A 358 1.74 20.14 12.23
N ALA A 359 2.77 20.94 11.98
CA ALA A 359 2.70 22.40 11.98
C ALA A 359 2.14 22.97 10.66
N ASP A 360 1.64 22.10 9.79
CA ASP A 360 1.39 22.42 8.38
C ASP A 360 -0.11 22.51 8.04
N GLY A 361 -1.02 22.35 9.01
CA GLY A 361 -2.45 22.65 8.85
C GLY A 361 -3.35 21.50 8.33
N ALA A 362 -4.56 21.83 7.84
CA ALA A 362 -5.60 20.88 7.38
C ALA A 362 -6.53 21.46 6.29
N ARG A 363 -7.26 20.61 5.57
CA ARG A 363 -8.39 21.04 4.72
C ARG A 363 -9.66 21.05 5.56
N THR A 364 -10.26 22.21 5.77
CA THR A 364 -11.40 22.33 6.68
C THR A 364 -12.69 22.60 5.93
N VAL A 365 -13.74 21.84 6.26
CA VAL A 365 -15.12 22.05 5.81
C VAL A 365 -16.00 22.36 7.01
N PHE A 366 -16.79 23.43 6.94
CA PHE A 366 -17.77 23.81 7.94
C PHE A 366 -19.17 23.53 7.42
N LEU A 367 -19.98 22.91 8.26
CA LEU A 367 -21.37 22.68 7.98
C LEU A 367 -22.23 22.99 9.21
N THR A 368 -23.50 23.29 8.95
CA THR A 368 -24.53 23.37 9.98
C THR A 368 -25.57 22.31 9.74
N ILE A 369 -26.03 21.70 10.83
CA ILE A 369 -27.13 20.76 10.87
C ILE A 369 -28.23 21.46 11.67
N PRO A 370 -29.32 21.91 11.01
CA PRO A 370 -30.37 22.68 11.67
C PRO A 370 -30.96 21.97 12.89
N LYS A 371 -31.08 20.63 12.81
CA LYS A 371 -31.58 19.80 13.90
C LYS A 371 -30.89 18.44 13.90
N ILE A 372 -29.98 18.23 14.84
CA ILE A 372 -29.33 16.93 15.03
C ILE A 372 -30.33 15.90 15.55
N ARG A 373 -30.16 14.63 15.18
CA ARG A 373 -31.00 13.54 15.68
C ARG A 373 -30.69 13.30 17.16
N THR A 374 -31.72 13.38 18.00
CA THR A 374 -31.66 13.03 19.42
C THR A 374 -32.86 12.17 19.79
N GLU A 375 -32.68 11.27 20.74
CA GLU A 375 -33.76 10.46 21.32
C GLU A 375 -34.11 11.02 22.70
N GLU A 376 -35.38 11.35 22.93
CA GLU A 376 -35.85 11.81 24.23
C GLU A 376 -36.11 10.61 25.13
N MET A 377 -35.51 10.61 26.31
CA MET A 377 -35.63 9.55 27.32
C MET A 377 -36.87 9.80 28.18
N GLU A 378 -37.36 8.76 28.87
CA GLU A 378 -38.53 8.86 29.79
C GLU A 378 -38.35 9.92 30.90
N SER A 379 -37.10 10.23 31.24
CA SER A 379 -36.68 11.26 32.21
C SER A 379 -36.72 12.70 31.66
N GLY A 380 -36.98 12.90 30.36
CA GLY A 380 -36.86 14.20 29.67
C GLY A 380 -35.43 14.58 29.27
N GLU A 381 -34.48 13.67 29.46
CA GLU A 381 -33.10 13.79 28.99
C GLU A 381 -33.01 13.52 27.48
N LEU A 382 -31.98 14.04 26.82
CA LEU A 382 -31.75 13.85 25.40
C LEU A 382 -30.52 12.97 25.18
N ALA A 383 -30.67 11.89 24.43
CA ALA A 383 -29.54 11.09 23.97
C ALA A 383 -29.16 11.48 22.54
N LEU A 384 -27.94 11.94 22.37
CA LEU A 384 -27.31 12.14 21.07
C LEU A 384 -26.43 10.93 20.76
N VAL A 385 -26.75 10.22 19.67
CA VAL A 385 -25.96 9.10 19.18
C VAL A 385 -25.18 9.57 17.95
N LEU A 386 -23.86 9.37 17.97
CA LEU A 386 -22.95 9.67 16.88
C LEU A 386 -22.34 8.36 16.37
N LEU A 387 -22.54 8.08 15.09
CA LEU A 387 -21.97 6.89 14.45
C LEU A 387 -20.65 7.24 13.77
N ASP A 388 -19.65 6.35 13.84
CA ASP A 388 -18.42 6.51 13.04
C ASP A 388 -18.67 5.94 11.63
N PRO A 389 -18.85 6.79 10.60
CA PRO A 389 -19.21 6.33 9.26
C PRO A 389 -18.06 5.59 8.56
N TRP A 390 -16.83 5.65 9.09
CA TRP A 390 -15.68 4.99 8.48
C TRP A 390 -15.42 3.59 9.03
N LYS A 391 -16.16 3.12 10.04
CA LYS A 391 -15.98 1.74 10.51
C LYS A 391 -16.44 0.71 9.47
N PRO A 392 -15.68 -0.39 9.27
CA PRO A 392 -14.45 -0.78 9.98
C PRO A 392 -13.14 -0.26 9.36
N PHE A 393 -13.17 0.48 8.25
CA PHE A 393 -12.01 0.72 7.36
C PHE A 393 -11.27 2.06 7.56
N GLY A 394 -11.79 2.97 8.39
CA GLY A 394 -11.16 4.22 8.76
C GLY A 394 -11.47 4.61 10.20
N PHE A 395 -11.07 5.82 10.59
CA PHE A 395 -11.24 6.29 11.96
C PHE A 395 -11.36 7.80 12.05
N ILE A 396 -12.17 8.23 13.00
CA ILE A 396 -12.15 9.58 13.55
C ILE A 396 -10.91 9.71 14.44
N ASP A 397 -9.96 10.56 14.03
CA ASP A 397 -8.70 10.76 14.77
C ASP A 397 -8.97 11.52 16.08
N SER A 398 -9.88 12.50 16.06
CA SER A 398 -10.43 13.10 17.27
C SER A 398 -11.85 13.63 17.08
N LEU A 399 -12.63 13.55 18.16
CA LEU A 399 -13.97 14.12 18.25
C LEU A 399 -14.07 15.04 19.46
N ASN A 400 -14.29 16.33 19.18
CA ASN A 400 -14.50 17.39 20.16
C ASN A 400 -15.95 17.85 20.13
N VAL A 401 -16.66 17.82 21.27
CA VAL A 401 -18.03 18.33 21.36
C VAL A 401 -18.11 19.45 22.38
N THR A 402 -18.49 20.64 21.93
CA THR A 402 -18.80 21.83 22.74
C THR A 402 -20.30 21.95 22.90
N LEU A 403 -20.77 22.06 24.14
CA LEU A 403 -22.19 22.23 24.46
C LEU A 403 -22.48 23.67 24.90
N ASN A 404 -23.46 24.32 24.25
CA ASN A 404 -23.89 25.68 24.58
C ASN A 404 -25.37 25.70 24.97
N GLY A 405 -25.66 25.94 26.25
CA GLY A 405 -27.02 25.85 26.81
C GLY A 405 -27.50 24.41 27.08
N LEU A 406 -26.61 23.43 26.94
CA LEU A 406 -26.85 22.02 27.27
C LEU A 406 -25.85 21.54 28.31
N ARG A 407 -26.26 20.60 29.16
CA ARG A 407 -25.41 19.97 30.18
C ARG A 407 -25.16 18.52 29.79
N LEU A 408 -23.88 18.11 29.80
CA LEU A 408 -23.51 16.71 29.65
C LEU A 408 -23.74 15.96 30.97
N LEU A 409 -24.56 14.93 30.93
CA LEU A 409 -24.84 14.05 32.08
C LEU A 409 -23.97 12.80 32.06
N ASN A 410 -23.83 12.18 30.89
CA ASN A 410 -23.05 10.96 30.72
C ASN A 410 -22.55 10.80 29.28
N VAL A 411 -21.53 9.96 29.09
CA VAL A 411 -20.96 9.60 27.78
C VAL A 411 -20.58 8.12 27.75
N THR A 412 -20.91 7.45 26.65
CA THR A 412 -20.58 6.05 26.40
C THR A 412 -19.93 5.89 25.02
N PRO A 413 -18.74 5.25 24.90
CA PRO A 413 -17.88 4.82 26.01
C PRO A 413 -17.35 6.00 26.81
N ARG A 414 -16.89 5.72 28.05
CA ARG A 414 -16.42 6.76 28.97
C ARG A 414 -15.25 7.52 28.37
N ALA A 415 -15.34 8.84 28.39
CA ALA A 415 -14.38 9.74 27.75
C ALA A 415 -13.86 10.82 28.70
N SER A 416 -12.77 11.49 28.33
CA SER A 416 -12.24 12.61 29.10
C SER A 416 -13.06 13.87 28.86
N ILE A 417 -13.57 14.45 29.93
CA ILE A 417 -14.35 15.70 29.91
C ILE A 417 -13.44 16.82 30.40
N ILE A 418 -13.23 17.85 29.58
CA ILE A 418 -12.53 19.07 29.99
C ILE A 418 -13.60 20.15 30.19
N ASN A 419 -13.87 20.48 31.44
CA ASN A 419 -14.75 21.60 31.77
C ASN A 419 -13.95 22.90 31.69
N SER A 420 -14.22 23.73 30.68
CA SER A 420 -13.71 25.09 30.67
C SER A 420 -14.58 25.94 31.60
N GLY A 421 -13.96 26.78 32.44
CA GLY A 421 -14.68 27.62 33.42
C GLY A 421 -15.60 28.69 32.80
N ALA A 422 -15.73 28.73 31.48
CA ALA A 422 -16.59 29.62 30.72
C ALA A 422 -17.69 28.80 30.01
N MET A 423 -18.71 28.36 30.76
CA MET A 423 -20.00 27.79 30.28
C MET A 423 -20.01 26.72 29.16
N GLU A 424 -18.87 26.20 28.74
CA GLU A 424 -18.73 25.23 27.66
C GLU A 424 -18.04 23.96 28.19
N SER A 425 -18.80 22.86 28.26
CA SER A 425 -18.21 21.53 28.43
C SER A 425 -17.65 21.07 27.08
N ALA A 426 -16.34 20.85 27.02
CA ALA A 426 -15.68 20.20 25.89
C ALA A 426 -15.50 18.72 26.20
N LEU A 427 -16.13 17.87 25.40
CA LEU A 427 -15.96 16.42 25.46
C LEU A 427 -14.87 16.00 24.46
N TRP A 428 -13.86 15.28 24.93
CA TRP A 428 -12.82 14.71 24.08
C TRP A 428 -12.94 13.20 24.02
N LEU A 429 -13.29 12.68 22.84
CA LEU A 429 -13.45 11.27 22.54
C LEU A 429 -12.24 10.81 21.71
N ASN A 430 -11.21 10.30 22.38
CA ASN A 430 -10.00 9.79 21.73
C ASN A 430 -10.02 8.27 21.64
N ASN A 431 -9.57 7.72 20.52
CA ASN A 431 -9.21 6.32 20.43
C ASN A 431 -8.03 6.11 19.49
N SER A 432 -7.20 5.11 19.80
CA SER A 432 -6.17 4.64 18.88
C SER A 432 -6.79 3.99 17.64
N THR A 433 -5.98 3.85 16.60
CA THR A 433 -6.31 3.27 15.28
C THR A 433 -7.03 1.92 15.34
N ASP A 434 -6.91 1.15 16.42
CA ASP A 434 -7.48 -0.20 16.56
C ASP A 434 -8.69 -0.30 17.53
N THR A 435 -9.08 0.76 18.25
CA THR A 435 -10.07 0.65 19.34
C THR A 435 -11.23 1.65 19.34
N SER A 436 -11.40 2.49 18.31
CA SER A 436 -12.54 3.42 18.31
C SER A 436 -13.88 2.65 18.24
N PRO A 437 -14.86 2.98 19.11
CA PRO A 437 -16.19 2.40 19.06
C PRO A 437 -16.88 2.85 17.77
N ALA A 438 -17.74 1.99 17.22
CA ALA A 438 -18.58 2.36 16.08
C ALA A 438 -19.64 3.41 16.43
N GLU A 439 -19.86 3.65 17.73
CA GLU A 439 -20.92 4.48 18.25
C GLU A 439 -20.47 5.23 19.51
N TYR A 440 -20.84 6.51 19.59
CA TYR A 440 -20.73 7.34 20.77
C TYR A 440 -22.11 7.85 21.18
N SER A 441 -22.46 7.67 22.45
CA SER A 441 -23.74 8.12 23.03
C SER A 441 -23.49 9.19 24.08
N LEU A 442 -24.04 10.39 23.89
CA LEU A 442 -23.99 11.51 24.83
C LEU A 442 -25.38 11.71 25.45
N LEU A 443 -25.49 11.61 26.77
CA LEU A 443 -26.72 11.93 27.50
C LEU A 443 -26.68 13.38 27.97
N LEU A 444 -27.68 14.16 27.59
CA LEU A 444 -27.74 15.60 27.72
C LEU A 444 -29.00 16.04 28.47
N SER A 445 -28.94 17.20 29.14
CA SER A 445 -30.11 17.92 29.63
C SER A 445 -30.05 19.39 29.24
N ARG A 446 -31.23 20.05 29.19
CA ARG A 446 -31.29 21.50 28.97
C ARG A 446 -30.82 22.25 30.21
N GLY A 447 -30.04 23.31 29.98
CA GLY A 447 -29.25 24.03 30.97
C GLY A 447 -30.02 24.84 31.99
#